data_AF-A0A7R9VT58-F1
#
_entry.id   AF-A0A7R9VT58-F1
#
_cell.length_a   1.000
_cell.length_b   1.000
_cell.length_c   1.000
_cell.angle_alpha   90.00
_cell.angle_beta   90.00
_cell.angle_gamma   90.00
#
_symmetry.space_group_name_H-M   'P 1'
#
loop_
_entity.id
_entity.type
_entity.pdbx_description
1 polymer ?
#
loop_
_entity_poly.entity_id
_entity_poly.type
_entity_poly.pdbx_seq_one_letter_code
_entity_poly.pdbx_strand_id
1 'polypeptide(L)'
;MKQHFLHLVIHLITLISMSGDGSAVFAAASFLIPSQALKFSGHDVWRGGPLNGRTTRPNSSSNHDEPPQNRKARAAMTNEGVIKGDWQSTQFESLDRTRGSMTEAIGTSCDGGVNGTVLLDSKTRAKGTKKRKDAKRRQMSRTGNIPDIQWRAIPMEHLRNHPCFVPLPYPDEIVRLKVLEDVRYFRQDSWQWDALHAGRCTTSQAAAALGLLEPKVGGFLGIPRSLRKGGIGAYQRLRQTALRDLDDISEVLCTGGNREKRATSTAPLWISNKSRGSVHSKNPGRKATQQYPFAAIYVPRMTEAECNERRNRLGHFFKSGASPFLARMQWGSAQEATALLTALNYFWKKDPHIVIKEVGMCGAGLEMNRTNSSASNEEEDTGLIIGASPDAVIQYPNGTLEALEVKNHCPFVPATFGGKKFKKTSTKGNPQNHIFRIRELPIEPNVPAAYIPQLMMEMLALGPSCRSAVMVRQTATTGAVILRLHRDDEWISEMLFWLHRFMDDFVNKSEAPPPNFFWEDDQHGSCDRYRDFISRTKQISESVELVDFVSHKEIQRVVSADRRQLPLFLD
;
A
#
# COMPACT_ATOMS: atom_id res chain seq x y z
N MET A 1 43.65 -22.59 22.08
CA MET A 1 42.40 -23.03 21.41
C MET A 1 42.62 -23.45 19.96
N LYS A 2 42.84 -22.56 18.97
CA LYS A 2 42.82 -22.91 17.52
C LYS A 2 43.66 -24.14 17.11
N GLN A 3 44.84 -24.38 17.69
CA GLN A 3 45.65 -25.60 17.41
C GLN A 3 45.02 -26.91 17.92
N HIS A 4 44.35 -26.91 19.07
CA HIS A 4 43.69 -28.12 19.60
C HIS A 4 42.49 -28.53 18.74
N PHE A 5 41.76 -27.56 18.17
CA PHE A 5 40.66 -27.85 17.25
C PHE A 5 41.17 -28.55 15.98
N LEU A 6 42.31 -28.10 15.43
CA LEU A 6 42.92 -28.74 14.26
C LEU A 6 43.39 -30.18 14.55
N HIS A 7 43.99 -30.44 15.72
CA HIS A 7 44.34 -31.80 16.15
C HIS A 7 43.11 -32.70 16.33
N LEU A 8 42.00 -32.17 16.87
CA LEU A 8 40.77 -32.93 17.05
C LEU A 8 40.16 -33.34 15.70
N VAL A 9 40.10 -32.40 14.74
CA VAL A 9 39.60 -32.65 13.38
C VAL A 9 40.48 -33.67 12.64
N ILE A 10 41.81 -33.59 12.76
CA ILE A 10 42.73 -34.56 12.16
C ILE A 10 42.50 -35.96 12.75
N HIS A 11 42.39 -36.10 14.08
CA HIS A 11 42.10 -37.40 14.69
C HIS A 11 40.74 -37.98 14.27
N LEU A 12 39.71 -37.14 14.13
CA LEU A 12 38.38 -37.58 13.70
C LEU A 12 38.40 -38.10 12.25
N ILE A 13 39.10 -37.40 11.35
CA ILE A 13 39.28 -37.82 9.95
C ILE A 13 40.09 -39.12 9.88
N THR A 14 41.16 -39.28 10.67
CA THR A 14 41.95 -40.53 10.73
C THR A 14 41.10 -41.71 11.22
N LEU A 15 40.25 -41.52 12.23
CA LEU A 15 39.35 -42.57 12.72
C LEU A 15 38.35 -43.02 11.64
N ILE A 16 37.70 -42.07 10.95
CA ILE A 16 36.75 -42.36 9.86
C ILE A 16 37.46 -43.05 8.67
N SER A 17 38.72 -42.70 8.39
CA SER A 17 39.51 -43.30 7.31
C SER A 17 40.05 -44.71 7.63
N MET A 18 39.96 -45.17 8.89
CA MET A 18 40.40 -46.51 9.30
C MET A 18 39.24 -47.49 9.51
N SER A 19 38.00 -47.03 9.68
CA SER A 19 36.80 -47.87 9.68
C SER A 19 36.39 -48.24 8.24
N GLY A 20 37.17 -49.11 7.62
CA GLY A 20 36.96 -49.60 6.25
C GLY A 20 35.81 -50.60 6.10
N ASP A 21 34.63 -50.33 6.68
CA ASP A 21 33.39 -51.01 6.28
C ASP A 21 32.14 -50.21 6.63
N GLY A 22 31.15 -50.23 5.74
CA GLY A 22 30.06 -49.25 5.70
C GLY A 22 28.74 -49.66 6.38
N SER A 23 28.74 -50.13 7.63
CA SER A 23 27.48 -50.26 8.40
C SER A 23 27.64 -50.41 9.93
N ALA A 24 26.62 -49.95 10.66
CA ALA A 24 26.30 -50.27 12.06
C ALA A 24 27.34 -50.01 13.18
N VAL A 25 27.24 -48.84 13.83
CA VAL A 25 27.69 -48.63 15.21
C VAL A 25 26.58 -47.93 16.02
N PHE A 26 25.93 -48.72 16.89
CA PHE A 26 25.18 -48.40 18.14
C PHE A 26 24.57 -46.99 18.33
N ALA A 27 23.29 -46.81 18.68
CA ALA A 27 22.26 -47.73 19.22
C ALA A 27 22.61 -48.41 20.58
N ALA A 28 23.05 -47.64 21.58
CA ALA A 28 23.21 -48.14 22.96
C ALA A 28 23.13 -47.04 24.06
N ALA A 29 21.92 -46.63 24.45
CA ALA A 29 21.67 -45.89 25.71
C ALA A 29 20.17 -45.84 26.07
N SER A 30 19.64 -46.85 26.78
CA SER A 30 18.25 -46.84 27.28
C SER A 30 18.03 -47.86 28.40
N PHE A 31 18.24 -47.46 29.67
CA PHE A 31 17.53 -48.00 30.84
C PHE A 31 17.90 -47.20 32.10
N LEU A 32 16.98 -46.35 32.57
CA LEU A 32 16.59 -46.19 33.99
C LEU A 32 15.36 -45.27 34.10
N ILE A 33 14.65 -45.40 35.21
CA ILE A 33 13.25 -44.99 35.48
C ILE A 33 13.26 -44.20 36.82
N PRO A 34 12.41 -43.17 37.08
CA PRO A 34 10.97 -43.21 36.85
C PRO A 34 10.25 -41.95 36.30
N SER A 35 8.99 -42.19 35.94
CA SER A 35 7.94 -41.22 35.64
C SER A 35 7.53 -40.31 36.81
N GLN A 36 7.03 -39.12 36.48
CA GLN A 36 5.72 -38.69 36.97
C GLN A 36 4.84 -38.25 35.79
N ALA A 37 3.53 -38.39 35.93
CA ALA A 37 2.56 -38.10 34.87
C ALA A 37 1.60 -37.00 35.31
N LEU A 38 1.36 -36.02 34.44
CA LEU A 38 0.31 -35.03 34.58
C LEU A 38 -0.49 -34.94 33.28
N LYS A 39 -1.70 -35.50 33.31
CA LYS A 39 -2.69 -35.33 32.23
C LYS A 39 -3.33 -33.95 32.38
N PHE A 40 -3.38 -33.17 31.31
CA PHE A 40 -4.43 -32.17 31.14
C PHE A 40 -4.98 -32.20 29.72
N SER A 41 -6.29 -32.31 29.62
CA SER A 41 -7.08 -32.28 28.39
C SER A 41 -7.63 -30.87 28.16
N GLY A 42 -7.59 -30.37 26.91
CA GLY A 42 -8.14 -29.06 26.59
C GLY A 42 -8.20 -28.77 25.08
N HIS A 43 -9.21 -29.31 24.40
CA HIS A 43 -9.66 -28.76 23.12
C HIS A 43 -10.57 -27.55 23.37
N ASP A 44 -10.31 -26.41 22.71
CA ASP A 44 -11.30 -25.42 22.26
C ASP A 44 -10.58 -24.43 21.33
N VAL A 45 -10.60 -24.59 20.01
CA VAL A 45 -11.69 -24.28 19.06
C VAL A 45 -12.00 -22.78 18.96
N TRP A 46 -11.34 -22.13 17.99
CA TRP A 46 -11.68 -20.77 17.52
C TRP A 46 -13.05 -20.73 16.82
N ARG A 47 -13.97 -19.85 17.27
CA ARG A 47 -15.06 -19.31 16.44
C ARG A 47 -15.37 -17.86 16.80
N GLY A 48 -15.43 -16.97 15.81
CA GLY A 48 -15.59 -15.52 16.01
C GLY A 48 -16.23 -14.76 14.85
N GLY A 49 -17.14 -15.40 14.10
CA GLY A 49 -17.90 -14.76 13.02
C GLY A 49 -19.21 -14.10 13.52
N PRO A 50 -19.59 -12.90 13.05
CA PRO A 50 -20.75 -12.18 13.57
C PRO A 50 -22.08 -12.65 12.96
N LEU A 51 -23.10 -12.87 13.79
CA LEU A 51 -24.48 -13.12 13.36
C LEU A 51 -25.44 -12.07 13.92
N ASN A 52 -26.00 -11.25 13.03
CA ASN A 52 -27.17 -10.41 13.33
C ASN A 52 -28.45 -11.23 13.04
N GLY A 53 -29.10 -11.75 14.09
CA GLY A 53 -30.36 -12.50 13.99
C GLY A 53 -31.45 -11.92 14.89
N ARG A 54 -32.52 -11.39 14.29
CA ARG A 54 -33.73 -10.91 15.00
C ARG A 54 -34.77 -12.04 15.10
N THR A 55 -35.16 -12.44 16.30
CA THR A 55 -36.42 -13.17 16.54
C THR A 55 -37.01 -12.92 17.93
N THR A 56 -38.22 -12.36 17.94
CA THR A 56 -39.37 -12.63 18.84
C THR A 56 -39.17 -13.07 20.31
N ARG A 57 -39.76 -12.31 21.25
CA ARG A 57 -40.24 -12.79 22.56
C ARG A 57 -41.41 -13.78 22.41
N PRO A 58 -41.71 -14.59 23.46
CA PRO A 58 -42.91 -14.29 24.27
C PRO A 58 -42.65 -14.22 25.80
N ASN A 59 -43.74 -14.15 26.57
CA ASN A 59 -43.85 -14.01 28.03
C ASN A 59 -43.48 -15.33 28.79
N SER A 60 -43.50 -15.47 30.12
CA SER A 60 -44.19 -14.72 31.22
C SER A 60 -43.59 -14.95 32.62
N SER A 61 -44.10 -14.21 33.63
CA SER A 61 -44.18 -14.55 35.09
C SER A 61 -42.87 -14.77 35.89
N SER A 62 -42.75 -14.39 37.17
CA SER A 62 -43.64 -13.63 38.09
C SER A 62 -42.89 -13.11 39.34
N ASN A 63 -43.45 -12.07 39.96
CA ASN A 63 -43.23 -11.45 41.29
C ASN A 63 -42.33 -12.16 42.33
N HIS A 64 -41.53 -11.38 43.08
CA HIS A 64 -41.92 -10.91 44.43
C HIS A 64 -40.97 -9.83 45.01
N ASP A 65 -41.59 -8.75 45.50
CA ASP A 65 -41.33 -7.84 46.65
C ASP A 65 -39.96 -7.17 46.95
N GLU A 66 -40.06 -6.00 47.58
CA GLU A 66 -38.98 -5.08 47.99
C GLU A 66 -38.66 -5.18 49.53
N PRO A 67 -38.20 -4.13 50.27
CA PRO A 67 -36.79 -3.94 50.66
C PRO A 67 -36.68 -3.76 52.20
N PRO A 68 -35.96 -2.79 52.81
CA PRO A 68 -34.63 -2.19 52.57
C PRO A 68 -33.70 -2.30 53.81
N GLN A 69 -32.42 -1.87 53.70
CA GLN A 69 -31.81 -1.03 54.76
C GLN A 69 -30.47 -0.31 54.45
N ASN A 70 -30.37 0.91 54.99
CA ASN A 70 -29.24 1.84 54.99
C ASN A 70 -27.97 1.35 55.75
N ARG A 71 -26.75 1.70 55.29
CA ARG A 71 -25.85 2.71 55.95
C ARG A 71 -24.44 2.92 55.33
N LYS A 72 -24.19 4.17 54.91
CA LYS A 72 -23.04 5.08 55.21
C LYS A 72 -21.59 4.54 55.45
N ALA A 73 -20.65 4.89 54.54
CA ALA A 73 -19.37 5.64 54.75
C ALA A 73 -18.69 5.84 53.35
N ARG A 74 -18.11 6.98 52.91
CA ARG A 74 -16.97 7.82 53.39
C ARG A 74 -15.64 7.04 53.54
N ALA A 75 -14.48 7.47 53.02
CA ALA A 75 -14.06 8.61 52.16
C ALA A 75 -12.59 8.32 51.68
N ALA A 76 -11.86 9.06 50.82
CA ALA A 76 -12.03 10.21 49.90
C ALA A 76 -10.76 10.35 48.99
N MET A 77 -10.67 11.41 48.15
CA MET A 77 -9.50 11.85 47.34
C MET A 77 -9.16 10.98 46.10
N THR A 78 -8.71 11.51 44.95
CA THR A 78 -8.61 12.92 44.46
C THR A 78 -8.92 13.01 42.96
N ASN A 79 -9.10 14.22 42.43
CA ASN A 79 -9.61 14.48 41.08
C ASN A 79 -8.52 14.81 40.05
N GLU A 80 -8.93 14.89 38.77
CA GLU A 80 -8.26 15.56 37.64
C GLU A 80 -7.01 14.90 37.00
N GLY A 81 -6.85 15.14 35.68
CA GLY A 81 -5.83 14.49 34.84
C GLY A 81 -6.24 14.21 33.37
N VAL A 82 -7.42 14.63 32.90
CA VAL A 82 -7.88 14.40 31.51
C VAL A 82 -7.11 15.27 30.52
N ILE A 83 -6.03 14.73 29.94
CA ILE A 83 -5.24 15.42 28.90
C ILE A 83 -6.05 15.50 27.61
N LYS A 84 -6.70 16.64 27.39
CA LYS A 84 -7.16 17.06 26.06
C LYS A 84 -5.93 17.42 25.23
N GLY A 85 -5.50 16.50 24.36
CA GLY A 85 -4.43 16.76 23.38
C GLY A 85 -4.85 17.84 22.39
N ASP A 86 -4.33 19.05 22.58
CA ASP A 86 -4.69 20.23 21.79
C ASP A 86 -4.03 20.17 20.40
N TRP A 87 -4.85 20.18 19.33
CA TRP A 87 -4.37 20.01 17.95
C TRP A 87 -3.81 21.31 17.37
N GLN A 88 -2.64 21.73 17.87
CA GLN A 88 -1.93 22.90 17.36
C GLN A 88 -1.08 22.57 16.14
N SER A 89 -1.18 23.41 15.11
CA SER A 89 -0.46 23.26 13.85
C SER A 89 0.98 23.73 13.93
N THR A 90 1.87 23.15 13.12
CA THR A 90 3.08 23.83 12.65
C THR A 90 2.97 24.10 11.14
N GLN A 91 3.49 25.24 10.70
CA GLN A 91 3.29 25.79 9.37
C GLN A 91 4.29 25.28 8.35
N PHE A 92 3.94 25.43 7.07
CA PHE A 92 4.88 25.37 5.97
C PHE A 92 5.38 26.81 5.75
N GLU A 93 6.56 27.14 6.28
CA GLU A 93 7.26 28.39 5.96
C GLU A 93 8.53 28.05 5.18
N SER A 94 8.67 28.65 4.01
CA SER A 94 9.80 28.46 3.11
C SER A 94 10.91 29.43 3.45
N LEU A 95 12.08 28.91 3.83
CA LEU A 95 13.32 29.69 3.88
C LEU A 95 13.76 30.02 2.45
N ASP A 96 13.58 31.27 2.04
CA ASP A 96 14.17 31.81 0.81
C ASP A 96 14.66 33.24 1.02
N ARG A 97 15.94 33.36 1.39
CA ARG A 97 16.71 34.61 1.48
C ARG A 97 18.22 34.32 1.37
N THR A 98 18.76 34.30 0.16
CA THR A 98 19.95 35.09 -0.24
C THR A 98 20.38 34.80 -1.68
N ARG A 99 20.08 35.72 -2.61
CA ARG A 99 21.04 36.18 -3.61
C ARG A 99 20.70 37.57 -4.10
N GLY A 100 21.72 38.33 -4.50
CA GLY A 100 21.68 39.78 -4.59
C GLY A 100 21.21 40.33 -5.93
N SER A 101 20.89 41.63 -5.90
CA SER A 101 20.67 42.50 -7.05
C SER A 101 21.77 42.39 -8.11
N MET A 102 21.36 42.33 -9.38
CA MET A 102 21.97 43.18 -10.41
C MET A 102 20.85 43.84 -11.22
N THR A 103 20.94 45.15 -11.36
CA THR A 103 20.04 45.99 -12.16
C THR A 103 20.73 46.39 -13.45
N GLU A 104 20.03 46.33 -14.58
CA GLU A 104 20.23 47.30 -15.66
C GLU A 104 18.98 47.39 -16.55
N ALA A 105 18.85 48.50 -17.31
CA ALA A 105 17.56 48.91 -17.87
C ALA A 105 17.66 49.48 -19.29
N ILE A 106 16.87 48.92 -20.20
CA ILE A 106 16.52 49.42 -21.54
C ILE A 106 15.05 48.98 -21.76
N GLY A 107 14.13 49.74 -22.35
CA GLY A 107 14.22 51.07 -22.98
C GLY A 107 13.41 51.08 -24.28
N THR A 108 12.62 52.12 -24.52
CA THR A 108 11.59 52.27 -25.59
C THR A 108 10.37 51.32 -25.48
N SER A 109 9.10 51.66 -25.72
CA SER A 109 8.34 52.82 -26.28
C SER A 109 8.07 52.86 -27.80
N CYS A 110 6.81 52.66 -28.19
CA CYS A 110 6.15 53.26 -29.37
C CYS A 110 4.61 53.16 -29.26
N ASP A 111 3.90 54.10 -29.91
CA ASP A 111 2.47 54.37 -29.72
C ASP A 111 1.54 53.83 -30.84
N GLY A 112 0.22 53.90 -30.58
CA GLY A 112 -0.83 53.94 -31.60
C GLY A 112 -1.74 52.69 -31.67
N GLY A 113 -3.05 52.83 -31.88
CA GLY A 113 -3.86 54.06 -31.97
C GLY A 113 -5.28 53.81 -32.50
N VAL A 114 -6.01 54.91 -32.74
CA VAL A 114 -7.34 55.00 -33.41
C VAL A 114 -8.55 54.49 -32.61
N ASN A 115 -9.39 55.45 -32.16
CA ASN A 115 -10.78 55.20 -31.76
C ASN A 115 -11.70 55.11 -32.99
N GLY A 116 -12.79 54.34 -32.89
CA GLY A 116 -13.83 54.24 -33.92
C GLY A 116 -15.24 54.19 -33.33
N THR A 117 -15.81 55.34 -32.99
CA THR A 117 -17.16 55.45 -32.42
C THR A 117 -18.22 55.52 -33.52
N VAL A 118 -19.15 54.56 -33.56
CA VAL A 118 -20.36 54.62 -34.39
C VAL A 118 -21.58 54.32 -33.53
N LEU A 119 -22.45 55.33 -33.40
CA LEU A 119 -23.83 55.16 -32.93
C LEU A 119 -24.67 54.59 -34.09
N LEU A 120 -25.55 53.62 -33.80
CA LEU A 120 -26.94 53.68 -34.29
C LEU A 120 -27.88 52.65 -33.62
N ASP A 121 -28.95 53.20 -33.05
CA ASP A 121 -30.29 52.64 -32.85
C ASP A 121 -30.49 51.32 -32.07
N SER A 122 -31.75 50.87 -32.07
CA SER A 122 -32.42 50.25 -30.94
C SER A 122 -33.54 49.30 -31.37
N LYS A 123 -34.12 48.58 -30.41
CA LYS A 123 -35.38 47.81 -30.55
C LYS A 123 -35.37 46.68 -31.61
N THR A 124 -34.75 45.54 -31.28
CA THR A 124 -35.28 44.24 -31.74
C THR A 124 -35.34 43.16 -30.64
N ARG A 125 -36.54 43.05 -30.06
CA ARG A 125 -37.22 41.81 -29.66
C ARG A 125 -36.41 40.76 -28.85
N ALA A 126 -36.49 40.86 -27.53
CA ALA A 126 -35.96 39.86 -26.61
C ALA A 126 -36.62 38.47 -26.80
N LYS A 127 -35.86 37.47 -27.28
CA LYS A 127 -36.23 36.03 -27.21
C LYS A 127 -35.05 35.03 -27.20
N GLY A 128 -33.86 35.45 -26.75
CA GLY A 128 -32.63 34.63 -26.79
C GLY A 128 -31.98 34.22 -25.45
N THR A 129 -32.39 34.79 -24.31
CA THR A 129 -31.57 34.80 -23.08
C THR A 129 -31.73 33.61 -22.14
N LYS A 130 -32.78 32.76 -22.26
CA LYS A 130 -32.96 31.60 -21.37
C LYS A 130 -31.95 30.47 -21.64
N LYS A 131 -31.80 30.00 -22.89
CA LYS A 131 -30.89 28.88 -23.24
C LYS A 131 -29.40 29.15 -22.98
N ARG A 132 -28.98 30.41 -22.79
CA ARG A 132 -27.56 30.76 -22.55
C ARG A 132 -27.13 30.64 -21.07
N LYS A 133 -28.07 30.40 -20.12
CA LYS A 133 -27.73 30.17 -18.70
C LYS A 133 -27.36 28.71 -18.39
N ASP A 134 -28.01 27.75 -19.04
CA ASP A 134 -27.79 26.31 -18.80
C ASP A 134 -26.44 25.81 -19.33
N ALA A 135 -25.82 26.56 -20.25
CA ALA A 135 -24.49 26.31 -20.79
C ALA A 135 -23.34 26.74 -19.85
N LYS A 136 -23.61 27.19 -18.61
CA LYS A 136 -22.59 27.24 -17.55
C LYS A 136 -22.19 25.80 -17.21
N ARG A 137 -21.16 25.29 -17.91
CA ARG A 137 -20.39 24.06 -17.64
C ARG A 137 -20.30 23.86 -16.13
N ARG A 138 -21.11 22.95 -15.57
CA ARG A 138 -21.26 22.76 -14.11
C ARG A 138 -19.89 22.52 -13.51
N GLN A 139 -19.36 23.53 -12.81
CA GLN A 139 -18.10 23.42 -12.09
C GLN A 139 -18.32 22.40 -10.97
N MET A 140 -17.62 21.27 -11.02
CA MET A 140 -17.78 20.23 -10.01
C MET A 140 -17.53 20.82 -8.62
N SER A 141 -18.35 20.42 -7.65
CA SER A 141 -18.15 20.88 -6.28
C SER A 141 -16.77 20.50 -5.79
N ARG A 142 -16.10 21.44 -5.12
CA ARG A 142 -14.79 21.21 -4.48
C ARG A 142 -14.93 20.80 -3.01
N THR A 143 -16.17 20.67 -2.53
CA THR A 143 -16.54 20.28 -1.16
C THR A 143 -17.74 19.34 -1.19
N GLY A 144 -17.82 18.43 -0.23
CA GLY A 144 -18.92 17.48 -0.11
C GLY A 144 -18.88 16.70 1.20
N ASN A 145 -19.86 15.84 1.39
CA ASN A 145 -19.99 14.96 2.55
C ASN A 145 -19.79 13.48 2.17
N ILE A 146 -20.09 13.11 0.92
CA ILE A 146 -19.98 11.73 0.42
C ILE A 146 -18.93 11.72 -0.71
N PRO A 147 -17.62 11.64 -0.41
CA PRO A 147 -16.58 11.51 -1.42
C PRO A 147 -16.75 10.20 -2.19
N ASP A 148 -16.68 10.26 -3.53
CA ASP A 148 -16.67 9.05 -4.36
C ASP A 148 -15.28 8.40 -4.30
N ILE A 149 -15.11 7.47 -3.36
CA ILE A 149 -13.88 6.70 -3.19
C ILE A 149 -13.55 5.89 -4.46
N GLN A 150 -14.58 5.44 -5.16
CA GLN A 150 -14.46 4.65 -6.39
C GLN A 150 -14.53 5.54 -7.65
N TRP A 151 -14.20 6.83 -7.53
CA TRP A 151 -14.31 7.79 -8.63
C TRP A 151 -13.54 7.34 -9.87
N ARG A 152 -14.31 6.96 -10.89
CA ARG A 152 -13.82 6.45 -12.18
C ARG A 152 -12.85 5.26 -12.07
N ALA A 153 -12.86 4.56 -10.93
CA ALA A 153 -12.00 3.42 -10.62
C ALA A 153 -12.29 2.21 -11.50
N ILE A 154 -11.25 1.64 -12.11
CA ILE A 154 -11.32 0.33 -12.78
C ILE A 154 -11.11 -0.77 -11.72
N PRO A 155 -12.02 -1.76 -11.58
CA PRO A 155 -11.86 -2.86 -10.62
C PRO A 155 -10.68 -3.78 -10.95
N MET A 156 -10.04 -4.37 -9.93
CA MET A 156 -8.95 -5.34 -10.12
C MET A 156 -9.39 -6.55 -10.94
N GLU A 157 -10.56 -7.14 -10.67
CA GLU A 157 -11.12 -8.23 -11.51
C GLU A 157 -11.28 -7.85 -12.99
N HIS A 158 -11.47 -6.57 -13.31
CA HIS A 158 -11.49 -6.14 -14.71
C HIS A 158 -10.08 -6.01 -15.30
N LEU A 159 -9.07 -5.58 -14.52
CA LEU A 159 -7.66 -5.60 -14.95
C LEU A 159 -7.13 -7.04 -15.11
N ARG A 160 -7.54 -7.97 -14.23
CA ARG A 160 -7.25 -9.41 -14.34
C ARG A 160 -7.77 -10.04 -15.65
N ASN A 161 -8.70 -9.38 -16.34
CA ASN A 161 -9.20 -9.74 -17.68
C ASN A 161 -8.53 -8.98 -18.86
N HIS A 162 -7.51 -8.16 -18.61
CA HIS A 162 -6.86 -7.34 -19.65
C HIS A 162 -5.86 -8.18 -20.49
N PRO A 163 -5.89 -8.13 -21.84
CA PRO A 163 -5.14 -9.05 -22.72
C PRO A 163 -3.60 -8.91 -22.72
N CYS A 164 -3.04 -8.06 -21.87
CA CYS A 164 -1.59 -7.91 -21.65
C CYS A 164 -1.22 -7.80 -20.16
N PHE A 165 -2.16 -8.19 -19.28
CA PHE A 165 -1.94 -8.37 -17.85
C PHE A 165 -2.07 -9.86 -17.56
N VAL A 166 -1.15 -10.45 -16.81
CA VAL A 166 -1.25 -11.85 -16.38
C VAL A 166 -1.75 -11.86 -14.94
N PRO A 167 -3.01 -12.26 -14.69
CA PRO A 167 -3.53 -12.38 -13.35
C PRO A 167 -2.93 -13.58 -12.62
N LEU A 168 -3.07 -13.58 -11.30
CA LEU A 168 -2.93 -14.79 -10.51
C LEU A 168 -4.15 -15.71 -10.66
N PRO A 169 -3.99 -17.03 -10.47
CA PRO A 169 -5.12 -17.96 -10.35
C PRO A 169 -6.04 -17.55 -9.18
N TYR A 170 -7.23 -18.15 -9.08
CA TYR A 170 -8.04 -17.98 -7.88
C TYR A 170 -7.40 -18.75 -6.71
N PRO A 171 -7.47 -18.25 -5.45
CA PRO A 171 -6.87 -18.94 -4.31
C PRO A 171 -7.39 -20.37 -4.08
N ASP A 172 -8.63 -20.67 -4.50
CA ASP A 172 -9.21 -22.03 -4.44
C ASP A 172 -8.70 -22.99 -5.55
N GLU A 173 -7.76 -22.56 -6.40
CA GLU A 173 -7.11 -23.38 -7.44
C GLU A 173 -5.71 -23.85 -7.03
N ILE A 174 -5.14 -23.28 -5.96
CA ILE A 174 -3.82 -23.61 -5.43
C ILE A 174 -3.96 -24.73 -4.39
N VAL A 175 -4.09 -25.97 -4.88
CA VAL A 175 -4.35 -27.16 -4.05
C VAL A 175 -3.11 -27.71 -3.34
N ARG A 176 -1.90 -27.31 -3.74
CA ARG A 176 -0.62 -27.72 -3.15
C ARG A 176 0.52 -26.80 -3.59
N LEU A 177 1.47 -26.54 -2.70
CA LEU A 177 2.75 -25.90 -3.01
C LEU A 177 3.84 -26.95 -3.33
N LYS A 178 4.76 -26.63 -4.23
CA LYS A 178 5.91 -27.49 -4.60
C LYS A 178 7.21 -26.96 -3.99
N VAL A 179 7.32 -25.65 -3.82
CA VAL A 179 8.41 -24.95 -3.14
C VAL A 179 7.86 -23.78 -2.32
N LEU A 180 8.61 -23.31 -1.31
CA LEU A 180 8.22 -22.16 -0.47
C LEU A 180 7.85 -20.91 -1.29
N GLU A 181 8.53 -20.68 -2.41
CA GLU A 181 8.30 -19.53 -3.29
C GLU A 181 6.95 -19.58 -4.05
N ASP A 182 6.26 -20.72 -4.07
CA ASP A 182 4.93 -20.83 -4.71
C ASP A 182 3.84 -20.04 -3.96
N VAL A 183 4.07 -19.61 -2.70
CA VAL A 183 3.13 -18.77 -1.96
C VAL A 183 2.85 -17.42 -2.65
N ARG A 184 3.74 -16.98 -3.56
CA ARG A 184 3.52 -15.80 -4.41
C ARG A 184 2.34 -15.94 -5.39
N TYR A 185 1.76 -17.14 -5.52
CA TYR A 185 0.58 -17.35 -6.35
C TYR A 185 -0.74 -17.03 -5.63
N PHE A 186 -0.74 -16.88 -4.29
CA PHE A 186 -1.89 -16.37 -3.56
C PHE A 186 -2.06 -14.86 -3.78
N ARG A 187 -3.28 -14.42 -4.08
CA ARG A 187 -3.58 -13.00 -4.37
C ARG A 187 -3.51 -12.13 -3.12
N GLN A 188 -3.19 -10.85 -3.29
CA GLN A 188 -3.10 -9.89 -2.17
C GLN A 188 -4.46 -9.53 -1.55
N ASP A 189 -5.58 -9.89 -2.19
CA ASP A 189 -6.94 -9.81 -1.64
C ASP A 189 -7.40 -11.11 -0.93
N SER A 190 -6.51 -12.11 -0.78
CA SER A 190 -6.82 -13.41 -0.18
C SER A 190 -6.35 -13.55 1.28
N TRP A 191 -7.08 -14.33 2.07
CA TRP A 191 -6.73 -14.61 3.47
C TRP A 191 -5.39 -15.37 3.61
N GLN A 192 -4.98 -16.15 2.60
CA GLN A 192 -3.68 -16.82 2.59
C GLN A 192 -2.52 -15.81 2.60
N TRP A 193 -2.68 -14.70 1.87
CA TRP A 193 -1.71 -13.61 1.83
C TRP A 193 -1.65 -12.85 3.16
N ASP A 194 -2.79 -12.62 3.82
CA ASP A 194 -2.84 -12.08 5.19
C ASP A 194 -2.10 -12.99 6.18
N ALA A 195 -2.31 -14.31 6.12
CA ALA A 195 -1.68 -15.29 7.02
C ALA A 195 -0.15 -15.30 6.89
N LEU A 196 0.40 -15.17 5.68
CA LEU A 196 1.84 -15.13 5.40
C LEU A 196 2.58 -13.94 6.02
N HIS A 197 1.87 -12.93 6.53
CA HIS A 197 2.47 -11.80 7.24
C HIS A 197 2.86 -12.13 8.69
N ALA A 198 2.30 -13.16 9.32
CA ALA A 198 2.59 -13.48 10.72
C ALA A 198 4.09 -13.76 10.91
N GLY A 199 4.74 -13.09 11.87
CA GLY A 199 6.17 -13.19 12.17
C GLY A 199 7.12 -12.73 11.07
N ARG A 200 6.62 -12.23 9.94
CA ARG A 200 7.41 -11.91 8.75
C ARG A 200 7.69 -10.41 8.65
N CYS A 201 8.94 -10.04 8.40
CA CYS A 201 9.35 -8.70 8.04
C CYS A 201 8.91 -8.42 6.60
N THR A 202 7.69 -7.90 6.46
CA THR A 202 7.17 -7.46 5.16
C THR A 202 7.57 -6.02 4.85
N THR A 203 7.45 -5.61 3.59
CA THR A 203 7.66 -4.22 3.13
C THR A 203 6.93 -3.19 3.99
N SER A 204 5.74 -3.53 4.50
CA SER A 204 4.93 -2.72 5.40
C SER A 204 5.56 -2.45 6.78
N GLN A 205 6.45 -3.33 7.23
CA GLN A 205 7.15 -3.26 8.53
C GLN A 205 8.60 -2.79 8.41
N ALA A 206 9.26 -3.03 7.26
CA ALA A 206 10.68 -2.75 7.05
C ALA A 206 11.09 -1.35 7.51
N ALA A 207 10.39 -0.29 7.07
CA ALA A 207 10.71 1.09 7.47
C ALA A 207 10.49 1.38 8.97
N ALA A 208 9.68 0.59 9.69
CA ALA A 208 9.50 0.71 11.13
C ALA A 208 10.60 -0.03 11.90
N ALA A 209 10.93 -1.28 11.51
CA ALA A 209 12.01 -2.07 12.10
C ALA A 209 13.39 -1.42 11.89
N LEU A 210 13.62 -0.84 10.71
CA LEU A 210 14.84 -0.08 10.39
C LEU A 210 14.92 1.30 11.07
N GLY A 211 13.94 1.68 11.90
CA GLY A 211 13.97 2.95 12.64
C GLY A 211 13.69 4.22 11.82
N LEU A 212 13.38 4.15 10.52
CA LEU A 212 13.07 5.32 9.69
C LEU A 212 11.84 6.09 10.20
N LEU A 213 10.91 5.41 10.87
CA LEU A 213 9.69 6.02 11.43
C LEU A 213 9.87 6.58 12.85
N GLU A 214 11.10 6.64 13.38
CA GLU A 214 11.40 7.27 14.67
C GLU A 214 11.42 8.82 14.59
N PRO A 215 11.18 9.54 15.70
CA PRO A 215 11.06 11.00 15.71
C PRO A 215 12.25 11.76 15.12
N LYS A 216 13.49 11.38 15.47
CA LYS A 216 14.74 12.00 14.97
C LYS A 216 15.00 11.64 13.51
N VAL A 217 15.01 10.35 13.20
CA VAL A 217 15.30 9.80 11.86
C VAL A 217 14.28 10.28 10.82
N GLY A 218 12.98 10.14 11.12
CA GLY A 218 11.91 10.68 10.29
C GLY A 218 11.89 12.22 10.24
N GLY A 219 12.62 12.90 11.13
CA GLY A 219 12.94 14.31 11.03
C GLY A 219 13.90 14.60 9.88
N PHE A 220 15.08 13.98 9.93
CA PHE A 220 16.13 14.10 8.91
C PHE A 220 15.67 13.67 7.50
N LEU A 221 14.88 12.60 7.41
CA LEU A 221 14.30 12.07 6.18
C LEU A 221 13.05 12.81 5.67
N GLY A 222 12.62 13.89 6.32
CA GLY A 222 11.43 14.68 5.91
C GLY A 222 10.09 13.94 6.06
N ILE A 223 10.06 12.78 6.70
CA ILE A 223 8.87 11.93 6.85
C ILE A 223 7.80 12.69 7.69
N PRO A 224 6.54 12.81 7.22
CA PRO A 224 5.49 13.50 7.96
C PRO A 224 5.28 12.95 9.38
N ARG A 225 5.08 13.82 10.38
CA ARG A 225 4.88 13.42 11.79
C ARG A 225 3.79 12.36 11.98
N SER A 226 2.72 12.38 11.17
CA SER A 226 1.63 11.39 11.20
C SER A 226 2.00 9.98 10.70
N LEU A 227 3.20 9.80 10.14
CA LEU A 227 3.77 8.51 9.79
C LEU A 227 4.92 8.08 10.74
N ARG A 228 5.41 8.98 11.61
CA ARG A 228 6.45 8.68 12.60
C ARG A 228 5.85 7.92 13.80
N LYS A 229 5.59 6.63 13.59
CA LYS A 229 4.98 5.73 14.57
C LYS A 229 5.99 4.90 15.38
N GLY A 230 7.27 5.00 15.04
CA GLY A 230 8.34 4.20 15.62
C GLY A 230 8.27 2.69 15.34
N GLY A 231 9.18 1.95 15.98
CA GLY A 231 9.39 0.50 15.75
C GLY A 231 8.35 -0.46 16.36
N ILE A 232 7.52 0.01 17.31
CA ILE A 232 6.62 -0.85 18.10
C ILE A 232 5.70 -1.75 17.25
N GLY A 233 5.18 -1.24 16.12
CA GLY A 233 4.32 -2.01 15.22
C GLY A 233 5.04 -3.19 14.54
N ALA A 234 6.32 -3.01 14.19
CA ALA A 234 7.14 -4.07 13.63
C ALA A 234 7.53 -5.10 14.70
N TYR A 235 7.93 -4.65 15.89
CA TYR A 235 8.19 -5.53 17.04
C TYR A 235 6.96 -6.41 17.36
N GLN A 236 5.76 -5.84 17.40
CA GLN A 236 4.51 -6.59 17.61
C GLN A 236 4.18 -7.57 16.48
N ARG A 237 4.62 -7.31 15.25
CA ARG A 237 4.41 -8.20 14.09
C ARG A 237 5.42 -9.36 14.07
N LEU A 238 6.68 -9.07 14.37
CA LEU A 238 7.80 -10.00 14.29
C LEU A 238 7.84 -11.00 15.45
N ARG A 239 7.23 -10.65 16.60
CA ARG A 239 7.00 -11.59 17.73
C ARG A 239 5.83 -12.57 17.52
N GLN A 240 5.18 -12.58 16.36
CA GLN A 240 4.13 -13.56 16.04
C GLN A 240 4.76 -14.83 15.47
N THR A 241 4.19 -16.00 15.75
CA THR A 241 4.61 -17.25 15.11
C THR A 241 4.43 -17.15 13.59
N ALA A 242 5.48 -17.48 12.83
CA ALA A 242 5.47 -17.47 11.38
C ALA A 242 5.32 -18.89 10.82
N LEU A 243 4.66 -19.00 9.67
CA LEU A 243 4.75 -20.21 8.85
C LEU A 243 6.12 -20.23 8.15
N ARG A 244 6.94 -21.25 8.43
CA ARG A 244 8.32 -21.42 7.95
C ARG A 244 8.45 -22.59 6.97
N ASP A 245 7.97 -23.76 7.36
CA ASP A 245 8.19 -25.02 6.66
C ASP A 245 7.16 -25.29 5.55
N LEU A 246 7.57 -26.01 4.50
CA LEU A 246 6.77 -26.18 3.28
C LEU A 246 5.48 -26.97 3.52
N ASP A 247 5.53 -28.01 4.34
CA ASP A 247 4.37 -28.85 4.62
C ASP A 247 3.36 -28.10 5.51
N ASP A 248 3.79 -27.44 6.59
CA ASP A 248 2.97 -26.52 7.41
C ASP A 248 2.29 -25.42 6.57
N ILE A 249 3.06 -24.73 5.73
CA ILE A 249 2.53 -23.69 4.83
C ILE A 249 1.51 -24.30 3.86
N SER A 250 1.78 -25.49 3.30
CA SER A 250 0.87 -26.12 2.35
C SER A 250 -0.39 -26.69 3.02
N GLU A 251 -0.30 -27.21 4.24
CA GLU A 251 -1.46 -27.66 5.02
C GLU A 251 -2.35 -26.47 5.34
N VAL A 252 -1.81 -25.42 5.98
CA VAL A 252 -2.59 -24.24 6.37
C VAL A 252 -3.21 -23.57 5.14
N LEU A 253 -2.41 -23.16 4.16
CA LEU A 253 -2.86 -22.27 3.09
C LEU A 253 -3.70 -22.97 2.00
N CYS A 254 -3.46 -24.26 1.74
CA CYS A 254 -4.18 -24.99 0.69
C CYS A 254 -5.43 -25.74 1.21
N THR A 255 -5.55 -26.01 2.52
CA THR A 255 -6.70 -26.74 3.08
C THR A 255 -7.69 -25.86 3.87
N GLY A 256 -7.24 -24.78 4.51
CA GLY A 256 -8.07 -23.97 5.42
C GLY A 256 -9.12 -23.05 4.77
N GLY A 257 -9.25 -23.06 3.45
CA GLY A 257 -9.97 -22.04 2.69
C GLY A 257 -11.48 -22.25 2.54
N ASN A 258 -12.28 -21.23 2.89
CA ASN A 258 -13.65 -21.11 2.37
C ASN A 258 -13.62 -20.81 0.87
N ARG A 259 -14.44 -21.50 0.08
CA ARG A 259 -14.48 -21.33 -1.37
C ARG A 259 -15.13 -19.99 -1.76
N GLU A 260 -14.37 -19.12 -2.41
CA GLU A 260 -14.85 -17.78 -2.80
C GLU A 260 -15.89 -17.81 -3.93
N LYS A 261 -16.78 -16.81 -3.93
CA LYS A 261 -17.82 -16.66 -4.95
C LYS A 261 -17.29 -15.95 -6.18
N ARG A 262 -16.84 -16.74 -7.16
CA ARG A 262 -16.36 -16.26 -8.47
C ARG A 262 -17.43 -15.44 -9.20
N ALA A 263 -17.13 -14.18 -9.52
CA ALA A 263 -18.02 -13.27 -10.22
C ALA A 263 -17.70 -13.22 -11.72
N THR A 264 -18.12 -14.23 -12.49
CA THR A 264 -17.88 -14.31 -13.93
C THR A 264 -18.72 -13.30 -14.72
N SER A 265 -18.15 -12.14 -15.05
CA SER A 265 -18.76 -11.21 -16.00
C SER A 265 -18.66 -11.77 -17.43
N THR A 266 -19.81 -11.96 -18.09
CA THR A 266 -19.89 -12.40 -19.49
C THR A 266 -19.85 -11.23 -20.49
N ALA A 267 -19.87 -9.98 -20.00
CA ALA A 267 -19.82 -8.79 -20.85
C ALA A 267 -18.38 -8.50 -21.30
N PRO A 268 -18.15 -8.08 -22.57
CA PRO A 268 -16.82 -7.73 -23.03
C PRO A 268 -16.29 -6.52 -22.25
N LEU A 269 -15.18 -6.71 -21.52
CA LEU A 269 -14.55 -5.66 -20.71
C LEU A 269 -13.55 -4.80 -21.51
N TRP A 270 -12.96 -5.37 -22.56
CA TRP A 270 -11.84 -4.80 -23.30
C TRP A 270 -12.00 -4.96 -24.82
N ILE A 271 -11.60 -3.94 -25.58
CA ILE A 271 -11.38 -4.02 -27.04
C ILE A 271 -9.89 -3.88 -27.32
N SER A 272 -9.24 -4.95 -27.78
CA SER A 272 -7.82 -4.93 -28.15
C SER A 272 -7.55 -4.06 -29.37
N ASN A 273 -6.40 -3.40 -29.40
CA ASN A 273 -5.94 -2.63 -30.56
C ASN A 273 -5.76 -3.53 -31.81
N LYS A 274 -5.31 -4.78 -31.63
CA LYS A 274 -5.12 -5.78 -32.71
C LYS A 274 -6.41 -6.04 -33.49
N SER A 275 -7.57 -6.06 -32.82
CA SER A 275 -8.88 -6.36 -33.40
C SER A 275 -9.36 -5.35 -34.45
N ARG A 276 -8.75 -4.17 -34.55
CA ARG A 276 -9.15 -3.12 -35.51
C ARG A 276 -8.44 -3.15 -36.85
N GLY A 277 -7.28 -3.82 -36.97
CA GLY A 277 -6.48 -3.83 -38.21
C GLY A 277 -7.16 -4.51 -39.40
N SER A 278 -8.08 -5.46 -39.15
CA SER A 278 -8.70 -6.26 -40.22
C SER A 278 -9.99 -5.68 -40.79
N VAL A 279 -10.58 -4.63 -40.19
CA VAL A 279 -11.82 -4.02 -40.71
C VAL A 279 -11.47 -3.08 -41.86
N HIS A 280 -11.43 -3.63 -43.08
CA HIS A 280 -11.25 -2.85 -44.31
C HIS A 280 -12.28 -1.70 -44.38
N SER A 281 -11.79 -0.47 -44.18
CA SER A 281 -12.63 0.73 -44.33
C SER A 281 -12.96 0.91 -45.80
N LYS A 282 -14.17 0.50 -46.21
CA LYS A 282 -14.72 0.73 -47.56
C LYS A 282 -14.86 2.23 -47.94
N ASN A 283 -14.52 3.14 -47.02
CA ASN A 283 -14.40 4.57 -47.27
C ASN A 283 -12.90 4.98 -47.28
N PRO A 284 -12.25 5.10 -48.46
CA PRO A 284 -10.84 5.50 -48.56
C PRO A 284 -10.59 6.97 -48.16
N GLY A 285 -11.63 7.80 -48.06
CA GLY A 285 -11.51 9.22 -47.69
C GLY A 285 -11.38 9.52 -46.19
N ARG A 286 -11.51 8.54 -45.29
CA ARG A 286 -11.31 8.76 -43.84
C ARG A 286 -9.86 8.51 -43.47
N LYS A 287 -9.13 9.60 -43.14
CA LYS A 287 -7.78 9.54 -42.54
C LYS A 287 -7.74 8.48 -41.44
N ALA A 288 -6.70 7.65 -41.45
CA ALA A 288 -6.56 6.50 -40.55
C ALA A 288 -6.89 6.89 -39.10
N THR A 289 -7.85 6.19 -38.49
CA THR A 289 -8.36 6.54 -37.16
C THR A 289 -7.23 6.44 -36.14
N GLN A 290 -6.86 7.59 -35.57
CA GLN A 290 -5.77 7.80 -34.62
C GLN A 290 -5.55 6.58 -33.73
N GLN A 291 -4.38 5.94 -33.88
CA GLN A 291 -4.00 4.75 -33.14
C GLN A 291 -4.06 5.06 -31.64
N TYR A 292 -4.92 4.36 -30.91
CA TYR A 292 -5.14 4.66 -29.49
C TYR A 292 -3.86 4.33 -28.71
N PRO A 293 -3.46 5.16 -27.73
CA PRO A 293 -2.23 4.98 -26.96
C PRO A 293 -2.31 3.85 -25.91
N PHE A 294 -3.19 2.87 -26.14
CA PHE A 294 -3.55 1.81 -25.19
C PHE A 294 -3.43 0.42 -25.84
N ALA A 295 -3.05 -0.57 -25.04
CA ALA A 295 -3.03 -1.98 -25.41
C ALA A 295 -4.44 -2.50 -25.72
N ALA A 296 -5.38 -2.17 -24.85
CA ALA A 296 -6.82 -2.35 -25.06
C ALA A 296 -7.62 -1.16 -24.49
N ILE A 297 -8.80 -0.94 -25.05
CA ILE A 297 -9.75 0.08 -24.62
C ILE A 297 -10.73 -0.53 -23.63
N TYR A 298 -10.84 0.04 -22.43
CA TYR A 298 -11.83 -0.31 -21.42
C TYR A 298 -13.22 0.17 -21.87
N VAL A 299 -14.20 -0.73 -21.97
CA VAL A 299 -15.55 -0.38 -22.46
C VAL A 299 -16.67 -0.27 -21.43
N PRO A 300 -16.63 -0.90 -20.22
CA PRO A 300 -17.70 -0.74 -19.23
C PRO A 300 -17.96 0.71 -18.83
N ARG A 301 -19.24 1.02 -18.59
CA ARG A 301 -19.71 2.37 -18.30
C ARG A 301 -20.52 2.38 -17.02
N MET A 302 -20.31 3.40 -16.19
CA MET A 302 -21.11 3.60 -14.99
C MET A 302 -22.57 3.88 -15.38
N THR A 303 -23.47 3.02 -14.92
CA THR A 303 -24.93 3.23 -14.98
C THR A 303 -25.39 4.18 -13.89
N GLU A 304 -26.59 4.74 -14.05
CA GLU A 304 -27.21 5.57 -13.01
C GLU A 304 -27.60 4.73 -11.77
N ALA A 305 -27.94 3.46 -11.95
CA ALA A 305 -28.20 2.51 -10.87
C ALA A 305 -26.97 2.31 -9.97
N GLU A 306 -25.80 2.02 -10.56
CA GLU A 306 -24.53 1.88 -9.80
C GLU A 306 -24.15 3.19 -9.09
N CYS A 307 -24.33 4.36 -9.73
CA CYS A 307 -24.12 5.66 -9.09
C CYS A 307 -25.01 5.84 -7.85
N ASN A 308 -26.28 5.43 -7.94
CA ASN A 308 -27.25 5.55 -6.85
C ASN A 308 -26.94 4.55 -5.72
N GLU A 309 -26.57 3.31 -6.04
CA GLU A 309 -26.12 2.31 -5.06
C GLU A 309 -24.86 2.77 -4.31
N ARG A 310 -23.85 3.25 -5.04
CA ARG A 310 -22.60 3.81 -4.46
C ARG A 310 -22.89 5.00 -3.54
N ARG A 311 -23.79 5.91 -3.94
CA ARG A 311 -24.24 7.03 -3.08
C ARG A 311 -24.87 6.52 -1.78
N ASN A 312 -25.75 5.52 -1.86
CA ASN A 312 -26.42 4.98 -0.68
C ASN A 312 -25.42 4.29 0.27
N ARG A 313 -24.54 3.44 -0.27
CA ARG A 313 -23.51 2.70 0.48
C ARG A 313 -22.50 3.62 1.16
N LEU A 314 -21.89 4.55 0.41
CA LEU A 314 -20.94 5.52 0.95
C LEU A 314 -21.62 6.57 1.84
N GLY A 315 -22.87 6.93 1.52
CA GLY A 315 -23.69 7.84 2.32
C GLY A 315 -24.01 7.28 3.71
N HIS A 316 -24.22 5.97 3.84
CA HIS A 316 -24.30 5.33 5.15
C HIS A 316 -22.94 5.36 5.86
N PHE A 317 -21.89 4.88 5.20
CA PHE A 317 -20.53 4.80 5.75
C PHE A 317 -20.04 6.13 6.36
N PHE A 318 -20.19 7.25 5.64
CA PHE A 318 -19.79 8.56 6.15
C PHE A 318 -20.74 9.15 7.20
N LYS A 319 -22.05 8.84 7.16
CA LYS A 319 -22.98 9.19 8.26
C LYS A 319 -22.66 8.46 9.56
N SER A 320 -22.10 7.25 9.49
CA SER A 320 -21.59 6.51 10.66
C SER A 320 -20.28 7.06 11.24
N GLY A 321 -19.80 8.23 10.79
CA GLY A 321 -18.60 8.88 11.34
C GLY A 321 -17.27 8.34 10.80
N ALA A 322 -17.27 7.65 9.65
CA ALA A 322 -16.05 7.11 9.05
C ALA A 322 -14.95 8.17 8.89
N SER A 323 -13.75 7.85 9.36
CA SER A 323 -12.66 8.83 9.45
C SER A 323 -12.09 9.22 8.09
N PRO A 324 -11.57 10.46 7.94
CA PRO A 324 -10.81 10.87 6.75
C PRO A 324 -9.60 9.99 6.43
N PHE A 325 -9.06 9.27 7.42
CA PHE A 325 -8.00 8.29 7.21
C PHE A 325 -8.51 7.03 6.49
N LEU A 326 -9.67 6.49 6.90
CA LEU A 326 -10.30 5.35 6.22
C LEU A 326 -10.64 5.69 4.75
N ALA A 327 -11.17 6.89 4.50
CA ALA A 327 -11.42 7.36 3.13
C ALA A 327 -10.15 7.39 2.26
N ARG A 328 -8.99 7.76 2.84
CA ARG A 328 -7.69 7.73 2.15
C ARG A 328 -7.19 6.31 1.90
N MET A 329 -7.35 5.39 2.85
CA MET A 329 -6.94 3.99 2.67
C MET A 329 -7.78 3.29 1.60
N GLN A 330 -9.10 3.42 1.67
CA GLN A 330 -10.01 2.85 0.67
C GLN A 330 -9.83 3.48 -0.72
N TRP A 331 -9.45 4.77 -0.81
CA TRP A 331 -9.07 5.39 -2.08
C TRP A 331 -7.82 4.74 -2.70
N GLY A 332 -6.84 4.38 -1.88
CA GLY A 332 -5.59 3.74 -2.33
C GLY A 332 -5.88 2.48 -3.13
N SER A 333 -6.49 1.50 -2.47
CA SER A 333 -6.90 0.21 -3.05
C SER A 333 -7.89 0.39 -4.20
N ALA A 334 -8.90 1.27 -4.07
CA ALA A 334 -9.88 1.48 -5.15
C ALA A 334 -9.27 2.03 -6.45
N GLN A 335 -8.07 2.61 -6.44
CA GLN A 335 -7.41 3.21 -7.62
C GLN A 335 -6.16 2.43 -8.07
N GLU A 336 -5.78 1.38 -7.35
CA GLU A 336 -4.61 0.52 -7.54
C GLU A 336 -4.55 -0.07 -8.96
N ALA A 337 -5.55 -0.87 -9.35
CA ALA A 337 -5.70 -1.40 -10.71
C ALA A 337 -5.76 -0.32 -11.80
N THR A 338 -6.15 0.92 -11.48
CA THR A 338 -6.14 2.04 -12.43
C THR A 338 -4.72 2.61 -12.61
N ALA A 339 -3.89 2.58 -11.58
CA ALA A 339 -2.47 2.93 -11.67
C ALA A 339 -1.64 1.82 -12.33
N LEU A 340 -1.91 0.54 -12.02
CA LEU A 340 -1.31 -0.61 -12.72
C LEU A 340 -1.63 -0.57 -14.22
N LEU A 341 -2.87 -0.24 -14.61
CA LEU A 341 -3.22 -0.03 -16.02
C LEU A 341 -2.47 1.16 -16.65
N THR A 342 -2.12 2.18 -15.86
CA THR A 342 -1.33 3.33 -16.34
C THR A 342 0.12 2.89 -16.64
N ALA A 343 0.73 2.12 -15.75
CA ALA A 343 2.03 1.49 -16.01
C ALA A 343 1.98 0.57 -17.25
N LEU A 344 0.96 -0.29 -17.33
CA LEU A 344 0.79 -1.23 -18.44
C LEU A 344 0.77 -0.52 -19.78
N ASN A 345 -0.06 0.52 -19.95
CA ASN A 345 -0.15 1.22 -21.21
C ASN A 345 1.10 2.05 -21.53
N TYR A 346 1.87 2.48 -20.52
CA TYR A 346 3.18 3.10 -20.73
C TYR A 346 4.20 2.10 -21.27
N PHE A 347 4.43 0.98 -20.57
CA PHE A 347 5.46 0.01 -20.97
C PHE A 347 5.11 -0.73 -22.26
N TRP A 348 3.85 -1.13 -22.45
CA TRP A 348 3.39 -1.74 -23.69
C TRP A 348 3.56 -0.84 -24.93
N LYS A 349 3.47 0.49 -24.75
CA LYS A 349 3.74 1.49 -25.80
C LYS A 349 5.23 1.61 -26.15
N LYS A 350 6.14 1.17 -25.27
CA LYS A 350 7.59 1.10 -25.51
C LYS A 350 7.96 -0.22 -26.20
N ASP A 351 7.47 -1.35 -25.68
CA ASP A 351 7.59 -2.67 -26.29
C ASP A 351 6.33 -3.52 -26.03
N PRO A 352 5.57 -3.91 -27.08
CA PRO A 352 4.38 -4.75 -26.97
C PRO A 352 4.60 -6.16 -26.41
N HIS A 353 5.85 -6.60 -26.23
CA HIS A 353 6.20 -7.89 -25.63
C HIS A 353 6.45 -7.81 -24.12
N ILE A 354 6.51 -6.62 -23.53
CA ILE A 354 6.54 -6.46 -22.06
C ILE A 354 5.20 -6.92 -21.48
N VAL A 355 5.28 -7.72 -20.42
CA VAL A 355 4.11 -8.27 -19.70
C VAL A 355 4.13 -7.77 -18.26
N ILE A 356 2.98 -7.31 -17.77
CA ILE A 356 2.78 -7.04 -16.34
C ILE A 356 2.06 -8.24 -15.71
N LYS A 357 2.60 -8.74 -14.61
CA LYS A 357 2.11 -9.91 -13.87
C LYS A 357 1.66 -9.49 -12.46
N GLU A 358 0.49 -9.96 -12.06
CA GLU A 358 0.07 -9.95 -10.67
C GLU A 358 0.95 -10.91 -9.85
N VAL A 359 1.31 -10.53 -8.61
CA VAL A 359 2.07 -11.37 -7.67
C VAL A 359 1.56 -11.19 -6.24
N GLY A 360 1.74 -12.23 -5.42
CA GLY A 360 1.54 -12.23 -3.98
C GLY A 360 2.84 -12.07 -3.21
N MET A 361 2.96 -12.80 -2.09
CA MET A 361 4.14 -12.79 -1.24
C MET A 361 5.35 -13.45 -1.92
N CYS A 362 6.27 -12.65 -2.44
CA CYS A 362 7.53 -13.07 -3.04
C CYS A 362 8.63 -13.20 -1.99
N GLY A 363 9.66 -13.99 -2.30
CA GLY A 363 10.87 -14.14 -1.48
C GLY A 363 10.74 -15.16 -0.35
N ALA A 364 9.62 -15.88 -0.23
CA ALA A 364 9.49 -16.94 0.77
C ALA A 364 10.53 -18.07 0.57
N GLY A 365 11.00 -18.28 -0.67
CA GLY A 365 12.07 -19.24 -0.98
C GLY A 365 13.51 -18.74 -0.82
N LEU A 366 13.72 -17.51 -0.34
CA LEU A 366 15.06 -16.96 -0.07
C LEU A 366 15.85 -17.86 0.90
N GLU A 367 17.17 -17.94 0.72
CA GLU A 367 18.03 -18.79 1.56
C GLU A 367 18.03 -18.36 3.03
N MET A 368 18.05 -17.04 3.30
CA MET A 368 17.92 -16.47 4.66
C MET A 368 16.59 -16.78 5.36
N ASN A 369 15.55 -17.18 4.62
CA ASN A 369 14.25 -17.56 5.18
C ASN A 369 14.19 -19.05 5.57
N ARG A 370 15.23 -19.83 5.28
CA ARG A 370 15.31 -21.26 5.63
C ARG A 370 15.87 -21.40 7.04
N THR A 371 15.11 -22.07 7.90
CA THR A 371 15.58 -22.59 9.17
C THR A 371 16.68 -23.63 8.93
N ASN A 372 17.81 -23.49 9.63
CA ASN A 372 18.87 -24.50 9.60
C ASN A 372 18.59 -25.58 10.66
N SER A 373 17.59 -26.43 10.37
CA SER A 373 17.01 -27.44 11.27
C SER A 373 17.94 -28.63 11.59
N SER A 374 19.21 -28.37 11.91
CA SER A 374 20.26 -29.37 12.13
C SER A 374 21.45 -28.93 13.00
N ALA A 375 21.48 -27.69 13.54
CA ALA A 375 22.71 -27.12 14.12
C ALA A 375 22.61 -26.40 15.49
N SER A 376 21.47 -26.41 16.20
CA SER A 376 21.39 -25.90 17.58
C SER A 376 20.26 -26.58 18.38
N ASN A 377 20.43 -26.66 19.71
CA ASN A 377 19.46 -27.29 20.61
C ASN A 377 18.31 -26.34 20.97
N GLU A 378 17.06 -26.83 20.88
CA GLU A 378 15.86 -26.47 21.69
C GLU A 378 15.53 -25.01 22.06
N GLU A 379 16.13 -23.99 21.43
CA GLU A 379 15.58 -22.63 21.37
C GLU A 379 14.91 -22.42 20.00
N GLU A 380 13.72 -21.81 19.99
CA GLU A 380 12.97 -21.54 18.76
C GLU A 380 13.78 -20.64 17.82
N ASP A 381 14.09 -21.10 16.60
CA ASP A 381 14.70 -20.28 15.55
C ASP A 381 13.70 -19.21 15.09
N THR A 382 13.72 -18.10 15.84
CA THR A 382 12.98 -16.87 15.60
C THR A 382 13.62 -16.02 14.49
N GLY A 383 14.67 -16.52 13.82
CA GLY A 383 15.48 -15.82 12.83
C GLY A 383 14.68 -15.08 11.76
N LEU A 384 15.21 -13.91 11.37
CA LEU A 384 14.56 -12.92 10.49
C LEU A 384 14.00 -13.55 9.21
N ILE A 385 12.67 -13.60 9.10
CA ILE A 385 12.01 -13.95 7.84
C ILE A 385 11.60 -12.69 7.10
N ILE A 386 11.92 -12.60 5.81
CA ILE A 386 11.52 -11.50 4.91
C ILE A 386 10.40 -11.95 3.96
N GLY A 387 9.61 -10.98 3.49
CA GLY A 387 8.74 -11.16 2.33
C GLY A 387 8.38 -9.82 1.70
N ALA A 388 8.11 -9.82 0.41
CA ALA A 388 7.60 -8.63 -0.28
C ALA A 388 6.35 -8.92 -1.06
N SER A 389 5.51 -7.92 -1.27
CA SER A 389 4.33 -8.01 -2.14
C SER A 389 4.29 -6.75 -3.00
N PRO A 390 5.07 -6.70 -4.09
CA PRO A 390 4.95 -5.63 -5.08
C PRO A 390 3.54 -5.65 -5.66
N ASP A 391 2.91 -4.50 -5.92
CA ASP A 391 1.58 -4.43 -6.54
C ASP A 391 1.51 -5.19 -7.89
N ALA A 392 2.63 -5.28 -8.61
CA ALA A 392 2.86 -6.18 -9.75
C ALA A 392 4.35 -6.38 -10.06
N VAL A 393 4.66 -7.25 -11.04
CA VAL A 393 6.00 -7.40 -11.64
C VAL A 393 5.94 -7.08 -13.13
N ILE A 394 6.87 -6.26 -13.62
CA ILE A 394 7.10 -6.05 -15.05
C ILE A 394 8.12 -7.09 -15.50
N GLN A 395 7.78 -7.91 -16.50
CA GLN A 395 8.72 -8.82 -17.16
C GLN A 395 9.04 -8.35 -18.58
N TYR A 396 10.33 -8.25 -18.86
CA TYR A 396 10.88 -7.91 -20.18
C TYR A 396 11.20 -9.18 -20.99
N PRO A 397 11.27 -9.12 -22.34
CA PRO A 397 11.48 -10.30 -23.19
C PRO A 397 12.83 -11.01 -23.02
N ASN A 398 13.84 -10.28 -22.56
CA ASN A 398 15.16 -10.79 -22.18
C ASN A 398 15.17 -11.54 -20.83
N GLY A 399 14.03 -11.62 -20.13
CA GLY A 399 13.90 -12.25 -18.81
C GLY A 399 14.23 -11.36 -17.60
N THR A 400 14.66 -10.10 -17.79
CA THR A 400 14.85 -9.18 -16.66
C THR A 400 13.51 -8.73 -16.08
N LEU A 401 13.49 -8.49 -14.77
CA LEU A 401 12.31 -8.09 -14.01
C LEU A 401 12.47 -6.67 -13.45
N GLU A 402 11.35 -5.99 -13.27
CA GLU A 402 11.23 -4.87 -12.34
C GLU A 402 10.05 -5.10 -11.39
N ALA A 403 10.22 -4.74 -10.13
CA ALA A 403 9.09 -4.55 -9.22
C ALA A 403 8.23 -3.38 -9.73
N LEU A 404 6.91 -3.45 -9.57
CA LEU A 404 6.00 -2.35 -9.88
C LEU A 404 5.10 -2.05 -8.68
N GLU A 405 5.17 -0.80 -8.23
CA GLU A 405 4.53 -0.29 -7.04
C GLU A 405 3.67 0.95 -7.36
N VAL A 406 2.44 1.04 -6.84
CA VAL A 406 1.45 2.05 -7.24
C VAL A 406 0.84 2.87 -6.08
N LYS A 407 1.45 4.01 -5.77
CA LYS A 407 0.96 4.89 -4.68
C LYS A 407 -0.08 5.91 -5.18
N ASN A 408 -1.35 5.66 -4.87
CA ASN A 408 -2.49 6.52 -5.22
C ASN A 408 -2.75 7.65 -4.21
N HIS A 409 -2.61 8.90 -4.66
CA HIS A 409 -2.89 10.11 -3.86
C HIS A 409 -4.38 10.42 -3.76
N CYS A 410 -4.94 10.31 -2.56
CA CYS A 410 -6.33 10.67 -2.27
C CYS A 410 -6.55 12.20 -2.37
N PRO A 411 -7.52 12.68 -3.17
CA PRO A 411 -7.83 14.11 -3.30
C PRO A 411 -8.63 14.65 -2.11
N PHE A 412 -9.25 13.78 -1.30
CA PHE A 412 -10.16 14.15 -0.23
C PHE A 412 -9.39 14.46 1.06
N VAL A 413 -9.51 15.69 1.56
CA VAL A 413 -8.99 16.11 2.87
C VAL A 413 -10.11 16.71 3.72
N PRO A 414 -10.01 16.73 5.06
CA PRO A 414 -11.04 17.34 5.91
C PRO A 414 -11.21 18.83 5.57
N ALA A 415 -12.44 19.33 5.55
CA ALA A 415 -12.71 20.74 5.25
C ALA A 415 -12.09 21.70 6.27
N THR A 416 -11.97 21.27 7.52
CA THR A 416 -11.31 21.98 8.63
C THR A 416 -9.78 21.96 8.56
N PHE A 417 -9.18 21.13 7.69
CA PHE A 417 -7.73 20.96 7.62
C PHE A 417 -7.05 22.18 6.97
N GLY A 418 -6.44 23.03 7.79
CA GLY A 418 -5.71 24.22 7.31
C GLY A 418 -5.67 25.44 8.25
N GLY A 419 -6.25 25.37 9.45
CA GLY A 419 -6.15 26.42 10.50
C GLY A 419 -6.98 27.69 10.24
N LYS A 420 -6.96 28.20 9.00
CA LYS A 420 -7.86 29.25 8.53
C LYS A 420 -9.29 28.71 8.52
N LYS A 421 -10.04 28.98 9.59
CA LYS A 421 -11.52 28.93 9.60
C LYS A 421 -11.99 29.63 8.32
N PHE A 422 -12.61 28.90 7.39
CA PHE A 422 -13.22 29.51 6.21
C PHE A 422 -14.14 30.62 6.70
N LYS A 423 -13.86 31.88 6.34
CA LYS A 423 -14.70 33.01 6.75
C LYS A 423 -16.11 32.68 6.30
N LYS A 424 -17.07 32.63 7.23
CA LYS A 424 -18.49 32.45 6.93
C LYS A 424 -18.98 33.67 6.14
N THR A 425 -18.77 33.67 4.84
CA THR A 425 -19.41 34.59 3.90
C THR A 425 -20.91 34.32 3.98
N SER A 426 -21.61 35.16 4.75
CA SER A 426 -22.98 34.94 5.22
C SER A 426 -24.04 35.23 4.15
N THR A 427 -23.86 34.69 2.95
CA THR A 427 -25.00 34.47 2.04
C THR A 427 -26.03 33.62 2.77
N LYS A 428 -27.25 34.15 2.92
CA LYS A 428 -28.39 33.50 3.59
C LYS A 428 -28.89 32.32 2.76
N GLY A 429 -28.17 31.20 2.84
CA GLY A 429 -28.46 29.94 2.18
C GLY A 429 -27.78 28.81 2.97
N ASN A 430 -28.59 27.82 3.36
CA ASN A 430 -28.26 26.74 4.29
C ASN A 430 -26.77 26.28 4.27
N PRO A 431 -25.95 26.57 5.29
CA PRO A 431 -24.54 26.20 5.30
C PRO A 431 -24.41 24.69 5.56
N GLN A 432 -24.42 23.90 4.49
CA GLN A 432 -23.94 22.52 4.55
C GLN A 432 -22.49 22.54 5.03
N ASN A 433 -22.26 22.07 6.26
CA ASN A 433 -20.93 21.89 6.84
C ASN A 433 -20.25 20.68 6.17
N HIS A 434 -19.89 20.81 4.90
CA HIS A 434 -19.21 19.77 4.14
C HIS A 434 -17.98 19.28 4.90
N ILE A 435 -17.94 17.98 5.22
CA ILE A 435 -16.83 17.41 5.99
C ILE A 435 -15.55 17.24 5.17
N PHE A 436 -15.64 17.17 3.84
CA PHE A 436 -14.50 17.02 2.93
C PHE A 436 -14.35 18.18 1.93
N ARG A 437 -13.10 18.40 1.50
CA ARG A 437 -12.73 19.27 0.37
C ARG A 437 -11.68 18.59 -0.53
N ILE A 438 -11.65 18.97 -1.81
CA ILE A 438 -10.62 18.53 -2.76
C ILE A 438 -9.34 19.35 -2.54
N ARG A 439 -8.25 18.66 -2.16
CA ARG A 439 -6.88 19.17 -2.27
C ARG A 439 -6.27 18.63 -3.56
N GLU A 440 -5.90 19.52 -4.48
CA GLU A 440 -4.94 19.17 -5.52
C GLU A 440 -3.56 19.04 -4.87
N LEU A 441 -2.85 17.98 -5.23
CA LEU A 441 -1.49 17.70 -4.84
C LEU A 441 -0.64 17.68 -6.11
N PRO A 442 0.39 18.54 -6.24
CA PRO A 442 1.43 18.29 -7.23
C PRO A 442 2.11 16.96 -6.88
N ILE A 443 2.59 16.24 -7.91
CA ILE A 443 3.37 15.03 -7.72
C ILE A 443 4.81 15.38 -8.04
N GLU A 444 5.61 15.56 -6.99
CA GLU A 444 7.05 15.72 -7.11
C GLU A 444 7.67 14.44 -7.70
N PRO A 445 8.71 14.53 -8.56
CA PRO A 445 9.36 13.38 -9.18
C PRO A 445 10.37 12.70 -8.24
N ASN A 446 9.98 12.47 -6.98
CA ASN A 446 10.79 11.84 -5.93
C ASN A 446 10.13 10.56 -5.41
N VAL A 447 10.91 9.64 -4.84
CA VAL A 447 10.37 8.55 -4.01
C VAL A 447 10.57 8.97 -2.55
N PRO A 448 9.51 9.18 -1.75
CA PRO A 448 9.66 9.49 -0.34
C PRO A 448 10.53 8.46 0.39
N ALA A 449 11.51 8.90 1.18
CA ALA A 449 12.51 8.04 1.83
C ALA A 449 11.93 6.84 2.62
N ALA A 450 10.72 6.99 3.18
CA ALA A 450 9.99 5.91 3.86
C ALA A 450 9.64 4.69 2.97
N TYR A 451 9.70 4.83 1.64
CA TYR A 451 9.44 3.74 0.69
C TYR A 451 10.71 3.10 0.11
N ILE A 452 11.91 3.61 0.40
CA ILE A 452 13.17 3.00 -0.06
C ILE A 452 13.33 1.57 0.47
N PRO A 453 13.06 1.27 1.76
CA PRO A 453 13.07 -0.11 2.25
C PRO A 453 12.03 -1.00 1.57
N GLN A 454 10.86 -0.47 1.21
CA GLN A 454 9.83 -1.22 0.48
C GLN A 454 10.38 -1.67 -0.89
N LEU A 455 10.82 -0.71 -1.72
CA LEU A 455 11.27 -1.01 -3.09
C LEU A 455 12.53 -1.88 -3.13
N MET A 456 13.46 -1.68 -2.18
CA MET A 456 14.68 -2.49 -2.06
C MET A 456 14.39 -3.93 -1.60
N MET A 457 13.46 -4.10 -0.66
CA MET A 457 13.00 -5.42 -0.21
C MET A 457 12.22 -6.17 -1.31
N GLU A 458 11.46 -5.47 -2.15
CA GLU A 458 10.81 -6.03 -3.34
C GLU A 458 11.83 -6.55 -4.37
N MET A 459 12.89 -5.79 -4.65
CA MET A 459 13.98 -6.26 -5.53
C MET A 459 14.76 -7.43 -4.92
N LEU A 460 14.99 -7.44 -3.60
CA LEU A 460 15.58 -8.58 -2.90
C LEU A 460 14.71 -9.84 -3.06
N ALA A 461 13.42 -9.74 -2.76
CA ALA A 461 12.46 -10.85 -2.81
C ALA A 461 12.24 -11.42 -4.22
N LEU A 462 12.31 -10.58 -5.26
CA LEU A 462 12.25 -11.01 -6.66
C LEU A 462 13.60 -11.57 -7.19
N GLY A 463 14.65 -11.52 -6.38
CA GLY A 463 15.96 -12.11 -6.67
C GLY A 463 16.80 -11.36 -7.73
N PRO A 464 17.95 -11.92 -8.14
CA PRO A 464 18.95 -11.21 -8.95
C PRO A 464 18.49 -10.78 -10.35
N SER A 465 17.41 -11.37 -10.89
CA SER A 465 16.82 -10.94 -12.17
C SER A 465 16.07 -9.60 -12.08
N CYS A 466 15.74 -9.16 -10.85
CA CYS A 466 15.14 -7.86 -10.59
C CYS A 466 16.23 -6.81 -10.34
N ARG A 467 16.35 -5.84 -11.26
CA ARG A 467 17.43 -4.82 -11.27
C ARG A 467 16.97 -3.40 -10.92
N SER A 468 15.67 -3.17 -10.91
CA SER A 468 15.07 -1.88 -10.57
C SER A 468 13.61 -2.05 -10.12
N ALA A 469 13.09 -1.05 -9.43
CA ALA A 469 11.71 -0.96 -9.00
C ALA A 469 11.07 0.30 -9.59
N VAL A 470 9.91 0.14 -10.21
CA VAL A 470 9.13 1.22 -10.82
C VAL A 470 8.03 1.64 -9.86
N MET A 471 8.06 2.89 -9.40
CA MET A 471 6.96 3.48 -8.63
C MET A 471 6.11 4.39 -9.52
N VAL A 472 4.82 4.08 -9.66
CA VAL A 472 3.83 4.97 -10.27
C VAL A 472 3.03 5.70 -9.20
N ARG A 473 3.26 7.02 -9.08
CA ARG A 473 2.51 7.88 -8.14
C ARG A 473 1.40 8.60 -8.93
N GLN A 474 0.14 8.30 -8.63
CA GLN A 474 -1.03 8.74 -9.40
C GLN A 474 -1.97 9.65 -8.57
N THR A 475 -2.62 10.64 -9.19
CA THR A 475 -3.70 11.43 -8.59
C THR A 475 -5.02 11.32 -9.38
N ALA A 476 -6.11 11.82 -8.77
CA ALA A 476 -7.40 12.00 -9.44
C ALA A 476 -7.38 13.09 -10.54
N THR A 477 -6.50 14.09 -10.46
CA THR A 477 -6.70 15.38 -11.17
C THR A 477 -5.52 15.85 -12.04
N THR A 478 -4.28 15.55 -11.66
CA THR A 478 -3.08 16.03 -12.38
C THR A 478 -2.57 15.01 -13.40
N GLY A 479 -2.52 13.74 -13.01
CA GLY A 479 -1.97 12.66 -13.84
C GLY A 479 -1.27 11.61 -12.98
N ALA A 480 -0.17 11.06 -13.50
CA ALA A 480 0.76 10.23 -12.75
C ALA A 480 2.20 10.61 -13.11
N VAL A 481 3.14 10.33 -12.20
CA VAL A 481 4.58 10.27 -12.50
C VAL A 481 5.02 8.82 -12.39
N ILE A 482 5.88 8.39 -13.31
CA ILE A 482 6.55 7.09 -13.30
C ILE A 482 8.00 7.36 -12.91
N LEU A 483 8.44 6.69 -11.85
CA LEU A 483 9.80 6.80 -11.30
C LEU A 483 10.45 5.43 -11.29
N ARG A 484 11.76 5.37 -11.52
CA ARG A 484 12.57 4.16 -11.41
C ARG A 484 13.63 4.35 -10.32
N LEU A 485 13.67 3.41 -9.40
CA LEU A 485 14.74 3.26 -8.42
C LEU A 485 15.57 2.03 -8.85
N HIS A 486 16.89 2.20 -8.94
CA HIS A 486 17.80 1.11 -9.30
C HIS A 486 18.19 0.29 -8.06
N ARG A 487 18.51 -1.00 -8.27
CA ARG A 487 18.97 -1.90 -7.22
C ARG A 487 20.32 -1.45 -6.66
N ASP A 488 20.40 -1.34 -5.34
CA ASP A 488 21.63 -1.07 -4.59
C ASP A 488 21.85 -2.25 -3.63
N ASP A 489 22.71 -3.21 -4.02
CA ASP A 489 22.98 -4.42 -3.22
C ASP A 489 23.80 -4.12 -1.95
N GLU A 490 24.55 -3.01 -1.92
CA GLU A 490 25.25 -2.53 -0.71
C GLU A 490 24.22 -2.01 0.31
N TRP A 491 23.26 -1.20 -0.15
CA TRP A 491 22.15 -0.72 0.69
C TRP A 491 21.25 -1.87 1.15
N ILE A 492 20.98 -2.86 0.30
CA ILE A 492 20.25 -4.08 0.70
C ILE A 492 21.03 -4.86 1.77
N SER A 493 22.35 -4.95 1.69
CA SER A 493 23.18 -5.60 2.71
C SER A 493 23.14 -4.87 4.06
N GLU A 494 23.20 -3.53 4.06
CA GLU A 494 22.99 -2.73 5.28
C GLU A 494 21.57 -2.90 5.83
N MET A 495 20.55 -2.89 4.96
CA MET A 495 19.16 -3.13 5.37
C MET A 495 19.01 -4.46 6.11
N LEU A 496 19.61 -5.53 5.59
CA LEU A 496 19.61 -6.84 6.23
C LEU A 496 20.31 -6.80 7.59
N PHE A 497 21.49 -6.18 7.69
CA PHE A 497 22.19 -5.99 8.97
C PHE A 497 21.32 -5.29 10.02
N TRP A 498 20.68 -4.18 9.68
CA TRP A 498 19.82 -3.44 10.61
C TRP A 498 18.50 -4.16 10.94
N LEU A 499 17.97 -5.00 10.04
CA LEU A 499 16.81 -5.85 10.33
C LEU A 499 17.17 -7.04 11.24
N HIS A 500 18.29 -7.72 11.01
CA HIS A 500 18.78 -8.77 11.93
C HIS A 500 19.02 -8.18 13.31
N ARG A 501 19.68 -7.02 13.38
CA ARG A 501 19.88 -6.31 14.65
C ARG A 501 18.57 -5.97 15.35
N PHE A 502 17.52 -5.58 14.62
CA PHE A 502 16.20 -5.33 15.23
C PHE A 502 15.58 -6.60 15.83
N MET A 503 15.84 -7.78 15.24
CA MET A 503 15.44 -9.05 15.82
C MET A 503 16.22 -9.31 17.12
N ASP A 504 17.55 -9.26 17.04
CA ASP A 504 18.44 -9.61 18.16
C ASP A 504 18.30 -8.66 19.35
N ASP A 505 18.20 -7.35 19.12
CA ASP A 505 18.14 -6.36 20.19
C ASP A 505 16.74 -6.17 20.80
N PHE A 506 15.66 -6.60 20.14
CA PHE A 506 14.28 -6.35 20.60
C PHE A 506 13.35 -7.57 20.52
N VAL A 507 13.20 -8.17 19.34
CA VAL A 507 12.20 -9.24 19.10
C VAL A 507 12.57 -10.50 19.89
N ASN A 508 13.81 -10.96 19.78
CA ASN A 508 14.31 -12.21 20.34
C ASN A 508 14.43 -12.10 21.87
N LYS A 509 14.98 -10.99 22.37
CA LYS A 509 14.98 -10.61 23.81
C LYS A 509 13.58 -10.36 24.37
N SER A 510 12.56 -10.26 23.51
CA SER A 510 11.19 -9.83 23.84
C SER A 510 11.08 -8.43 24.49
N GLU A 511 12.10 -7.59 24.38
CA GLU A 511 12.13 -6.21 24.89
C GLU A 511 11.60 -5.23 23.84
N ALA A 512 10.69 -4.34 24.21
CA ALA A 512 10.11 -3.39 23.26
C ALA A 512 11.12 -2.28 22.91
N PRO A 513 11.29 -1.93 21.61
CA PRO A 513 12.30 -0.95 21.19
C PRO A 513 12.04 0.45 21.79
N PRO A 514 13.06 1.10 22.39
CA PRO A 514 12.95 2.45 22.90
C PRO A 514 12.87 3.48 21.77
N PRO A 515 12.41 4.73 22.02
CA PRO A 515 12.40 5.78 21.01
C PRO A 515 13.79 6.04 20.41
N ASN A 516 13.86 6.20 19.09
CA ASN A 516 15.09 6.41 18.30
C ASN A 516 16.17 5.31 18.48
N PHE A 517 15.77 4.05 18.71
CA PHE A 517 16.61 2.91 19.12
C PHE A 517 17.96 2.67 18.41
N PHE A 518 18.15 3.05 17.14
CA PHE A 518 19.47 2.96 16.45
C PHE A 518 20.22 4.29 16.30
N TRP A 519 19.60 5.43 16.63
CA TRP A 519 20.18 6.78 16.44
C TRP A 519 20.90 7.31 17.69
N GLU A 520 20.54 6.78 18.86
CA GLU A 520 21.05 7.17 20.19
C GLU A 520 21.87 6.04 20.84
N ASP A 521 21.94 4.87 20.21
CA ASP A 521 22.68 3.72 20.72
C ASP A 521 24.16 3.79 20.34
N ASP A 522 24.99 4.19 21.30
CA ASP A 522 26.44 4.29 21.13
C ASP A 522 27.15 2.94 21.35
N GLN A 523 26.41 1.85 21.61
CA GLN A 523 27.00 0.52 21.76
C GLN A 523 27.78 0.14 20.50
N HIS A 524 29.03 -0.26 20.72
CA HIS A 524 29.99 -0.67 19.70
C HIS A 524 30.23 0.38 18.58
N GLY A 525 30.01 1.68 18.86
CA GLY A 525 30.20 2.76 17.87
C GLY A 525 29.22 2.71 16.69
N SER A 526 28.12 1.96 16.84
CA SER A 526 27.20 1.64 15.74
C SER A 526 26.35 2.83 15.26
N CYS A 527 26.24 3.88 16.08
CA CYS A 527 25.54 5.13 15.80
C CYS A 527 25.91 5.76 14.44
N ASP A 528 27.19 5.83 14.09
CA ASP A 528 27.63 6.52 12.88
C ASP A 528 27.37 5.70 11.61
N ARG A 529 27.57 4.36 11.66
CA ARG A 529 27.12 3.45 10.57
C ARG A 529 25.62 3.59 10.30
N TYR A 530 24.79 3.75 11.34
CA TYR A 530 23.36 3.98 11.15
C TYR A 530 23.07 5.36 10.54
N ARG A 531 23.78 6.41 10.96
CA ARG A 531 23.65 7.77 10.38
C ARG A 531 24.07 7.79 8.91
N ASP A 532 25.08 7.02 8.52
CA ASP A 532 25.50 6.84 7.13
C ASP A 532 24.46 6.06 6.32
N PHE A 533 23.92 4.95 6.84
CA PHE A 533 22.82 4.21 6.22
C PHE A 533 21.58 5.09 5.99
N ILE A 534 21.20 5.92 6.97
CA ILE A 534 20.10 6.87 6.86
C ILE A 534 20.43 8.00 5.86
N SER A 535 21.68 8.47 5.80
CA SER A 535 22.14 9.48 4.83
C SER A 535 22.13 8.93 3.40
N ARG A 536 22.60 7.70 3.20
CA ARG A 536 22.52 6.97 1.92
C ARG A 536 21.07 6.74 1.49
N THR A 537 20.19 6.35 2.42
CA THR A 537 18.75 6.22 2.18
C THR A 537 18.15 7.52 1.64
N LYS A 538 18.56 8.67 2.19
CA LYS A 538 18.14 9.98 1.70
C LYS A 538 18.66 10.28 0.29
N GLN A 539 19.95 10.06 0.03
CA GLN A 539 20.55 10.24 -1.29
C GLN A 539 19.78 9.44 -2.36
N ILE A 540 19.53 8.15 -2.12
CA ILE A 540 18.79 7.27 -3.04
C ILE A 540 17.37 7.80 -3.27
N SER A 541 16.71 8.35 -2.24
CA SER A 541 15.35 8.92 -2.34
C SER A 541 15.28 10.21 -3.19
N GLU A 542 16.40 10.92 -3.28
CA GLU A 542 16.57 12.18 -4.02
C GLU A 542 17.17 11.96 -5.42
N SER A 543 17.81 10.80 -5.68
CA SER A 543 18.48 10.45 -6.94
C SER A 543 17.72 9.44 -7.82
N VAL A 544 16.39 9.32 -7.65
CA VAL A 544 15.57 8.42 -8.48
C VAL A 544 15.42 8.90 -9.93
N GLU A 545 15.34 7.96 -10.86
CA GLU A 545 15.15 8.24 -12.29
C GLU A 545 13.70 8.64 -12.57
N LEU A 546 13.50 9.80 -13.21
CA LEU A 546 12.21 10.20 -13.77
C LEU A 546 11.98 9.52 -15.13
N VAL A 547 11.01 8.63 -15.20
CA VAL A 547 10.73 7.79 -16.39
C VAL A 547 9.72 8.44 -17.34
N ASP A 548 8.62 9.01 -16.81
CA ASP A 548 7.69 9.90 -17.54
C ASP A 548 6.68 10.61 -16.63
N PHE A 549 6.00 11.63 -17.15
CA PHE A 549 4.77 12.22 -16.61
C PHE A 549 3.56 11.89 -17.51
N VAL A 550 2.68 10.99 -17.05
CA VAL A 550 1.45 10.63 -17.79
C VAL A 550 0.34 11.64 -17.49
N SER A 551 -0.22 12.28 -18.53
CA SER A 551 -1.28 13.28 -18.35
C SER A 551 -2.57 12.64 -17.83
N HIS A 552 -3.35 13.36 -17.01
CA HIS A 552 -4.70 12.92 -16.62
C HIS A 552 -5.60 12.54 -17.81
N LYS A 553 -5.37 13.13 -18.99
CA LYS A 553 -6.11 12.81 -20.24
C LYS A 553 -5.76 11.44 -20.82
N GLU A 554 -4.57 10.93 -20.51
CA GLU A 554 -4.03 9.67 -21.01
C GLU A 554 -4.27 8.51 -20.04
N ILE A 555 -4.63 8.80 -18.78
CA ILE A 555 -5.03 7.75 -17.84
C ILE A 555 -6.41 7.20 -18.22
N GLN A 556 -6.43 5.93 -18.62
CA GLN A 556 -7.66 5.20 -18.91
C GLN A 556 -8.44 4.94 -17.62
N ARG A 557 -9.71 5.37 -17.57
CA ARG A 557 -10.58 5.38 -16.38
C ARG A 557 -12.03 5.16 -16.78
N VAL A 558 -12.85 4.65 -15.86
CA VAL A 558 -14.31 4.47 -16.09
C VAL A 558 -14.97 5.80 -16.45
N VAL A 559 -16.00 5.73 -17.29
CA VAL A 559 -16.82 6.86 -17.74
C VAL A 559 -18.30 6.50 -17.55
N SER A 560 -19.17 7.50 -17.45
CA SER A 560 -20.61 7.24 -17.39
C SER A 560 -21.17 6.73 -18.74
N ALA A 561 -22.38 6.16 -18.68
CA ALA A 561 -23.16 5.79 -19.86
C ALA A 561 -23.30 6.96 -20.85
N ASP A 562 -23.70 8.13 -20.34
CA ASP A 562 -23.96 9.37 -21.09
C ASP A 562 -22.70 10.22 -21.41
N ARG A 563 -21.50 9.75 -21.05
CA ARG A 563 -20.22 10.47 -21.15
C ARG A 563 -20.13 11.81 -20.40
N ARG A 564 -21.07 12.12 -19.50
CA ARG A 564 -20.93 13.27 -18.59
C ARG A 564 -19.77 13.08 -17.62
N GLN A 565 -19.30 14.17 -17.03
CA GLN A 565 -18.24 14.13 -16.02
C GLN A 565 -18.81 13.61 -14.70
N LEU A 566 -18.37 12.42 -14.27
CA LEU A 566 -18.72 11.88 -12.96
C LEU A 566 -18.15 12.80 -11.85
N PRO A 567 -18.96 13.20 -10.85
CA PRO A 567 -18.52 14.11 -9.79
C PRO A 567 -17.65 13.38 -8.75
N LEU A 568 -16.72 14.12 -8.11
CA LEU A 568 -15.88 13.59 -7.02
C LEU A 568 -16.62 13.49 -5.67
N PHE A 569 -17.80 14.07 -5.56
CA PHE A 569 -18.72 13.92 -4.43
C PHE A 569 -20.08 13.44 -4.94
N LEU A 570 -20.80 12.68 -4.12
CA LEU A 570 -22.07 12.06 -4.49
C LEU A 570 -23.29 12.81 -3.91
N ASP A 571 -23.08 13.80 -3.02
CA ASP A 571 -24.10 14.71 -2.46
C ASP A 571 -24.28 16.03 -3.24
#